data_AF-X6PGB0-F1
#
_entry.id   AF-X6PGB0-F1
#
_cell.length_a   1.000
_cell.length_b   1.000
_cell.length_c   1.000
_cell.angle_alpha   90.00
_cell.angle_beta   90.00
_cell.angle_gamma   90.00
#
_symmetry.space_group_name_H-M   'P 1'
#
loop_
_entity.id
_entity.type
_entity.pdbx_description
1 polymer ?
#
loop_
_entity_poly.entity_id
_entity_poly.type
_entity_poly.pdbx_seq_one_letter_code
_entity_poly.pdbx_strand_id
1 'polypeptide(L)'
;SVAETLRILFEYDKLAQASEIKKELEVSDKLWWHLLCDTYAKADKWSALEEYIEKNTSKRNPPPIGYLFIIELCVQHRQTDRAKYYISKLHDLHEKLEWFCQLKLWNEAVDAAYAEKAVDALQTIQRTCKDQAVLRKIEQLLEKL
;
A
#
# COMPACT_ATOMS: atom_id res chain seq x y z
N SER A 1 -8.99 14.05 -23.81
CA SER A 1 -10.04 13.15 -23.28
C SER A 1 -10.30 13.51 -21.83
N VAL A 2 -11.40 13.05 -21.21
CA VAL A 2 -11.71 13.35 -19.79
C VAL A 2 -10.57 12.95 -18.86
N ALA A 3 -9.96 11.78 -19.10
CA ALA A 3 -8.83 11.30 -18.33
C ALA A 3 -7.63 12.26 -18.41
N GLU A 4 -7.32 12.78 -19.60
CA GLU A 4 -6.22 13.73 -19.78
C GLU A 4 -6.47 15.05 -19.05
N THR A 5 -7.69 15.58 -19.14
CA THR A 5 -8.08 16.80 -18.43
C THR A 5 -7.94 16.61 -16.91
N LEU A 6 -8.39 15.47 -16.38
CA LEU A 6 -8.25 15.16 -14.95
C LEU A 6 -6.77 15.05 -14.52
N ARG A 7 -5.93 14.40 -15.33
CA ARG A 7 -4.48 14.31 -15.07
C ARG A 7 -3.85 15.70 -14.96
N ILE A 8 -4.11 16.57 -15.93
CA ILE A 8 -3.62 17.95 -15.90
C ILE A 8 -4.08 18.66 -14.61
N LEU A 9 -5.36 18.55 -14.25
CA LEU A 9 -5.87 19.20 -13.04
C LEU A 9 -5.23 18.65 -11.76
N PHE A 10 -4.96 17.35 -11.69
CA PHE A 10 -4.23 16.73 -10.59
C PHE A 10 -2.77 17.20 -10.52
N GLU A 11 -2.07 17.33 -11.66
CA GLU A 11 -0.71 17.88 -11.70
C GLU A 11 -0.62 19.31 -11.17
N TYR A 12 -1.69 20.11 -11.30
CA TYR A 12 -1.77 21.48 -10.77
C TYR A 12 -2.53 21.60 -9.43
N ASP A 13 -2.81 20.47 -8.75
CA ASP A 13 -3.55 20.40 -7.47
C ASP A 13 -4.93 21.09 -7.51
N LYS A 14 -5.58 21.14 -8.67
CA LYS A 14 -6.90 21.75 -8.89
C LYS A 14 -8.03 20.74 -8.58
N LEU A 15 -8.03 20.16 -7.38
CA LEU A 15 -8.98 19.12 -6.98
C LEU A 15 -10.45 19.57 -7.02
N ALA A 16 -10.74 20.84 -6.71
CA ALA A 16 -12.10 21.37 -6.78
C ALA A 16 -12.65 21.34 -8.21
N GLN A 17 -11.88 21.85 -9.18
CA GLN A 17 -12.23 21.84 -10.60
C GLN A 17 -12.32 20.41 -11.15
N ALA A 18 -11.39 19.54 -10.76
CA ALA A 18 -11.44 18.13 -11.13
C ALA A 18 -12.72 17.46 -10.60
N SER A 19 -13.16 17.81 -9.39
CA SER A 19 -14.38 17.26 -8.81
C SER A 19 -15.66 17.73 -9.52
N GLU A 20 -15.67 18.95 -10.06
CA GLU A 20 -16.77 19.44 -10.90
C GLU A 20 -16.87 18.62 -12.19
N ILE A 21 -15.74 18.41 -12.88
CA ILE A 21 -15.67 17.57 -14.08
C ILE A 21 -16.09 16.13 -13.79
N LYS A 22 -15.63 15.58 -12.65
CA LYS A 22 -16.02 14.22 -12.22
C LYS A 22 -17.53 14.09 -12.13
N LYS A 23 -18.22 15.10 -11.58
CA LYS A 23 -19.68 15.12 -11.43
C LYS A 23 -20.38 15.32 -12.77
N GLU A 24 -19.93 16.29 -13.56
CA GLU A 24 -20.54 16.63 -14.86
C GLU A 24 -20.47 15.47 -15.85
N LEU A 25 -19.35 14.73 -15.83
CA LEU A 25 -19.07 13.65 -16.78
C LEU A 25 -19.22 12.26 -16.15
N GLU A 26 -19.83 12.17 -14.97
CA GLU A 26 -20.13 10.94 -14.25
C GLU A 26 -18.94 9.97 -14.16
N VAL A 27 -17.76 10.51 -13.89
CA VAL A 27 -16.53 9.73 -13.81
C VAL A 27 -16.59 8.80 -12.60
N SER A 28 -16.49 7.50 -12.85
CA SER A 28 -16.50 6.48 -11.80
C SER A 28 -15.41 6.74 -10.74
N ASP A 29 -15.70 6.40 -9.48
CA ASP A 29 -14.73 6.53 -8.40
C ASP A 29 -13.44 5.73 -8.68
N LYS A 30 -13.58 4.53 -9.26
CA LYS A 30 -12.41 3.71 -9.60
C LYS A 30 -11.47 4.43 -10.57
N LEU A 31 -12.01 5.06 -11.62
CA LEU A 31 -11.19 5.81 -12.58
C LEU A 31 -10.59 7.06 -11.94
N TRP A 32 -11.37 7.80 -11.15
CA TRP A 32 -10.88 8.95 -10.40
C TRP A 32 -9.65 8.61 -9.54
N TRP A 33 -9.77 7.57 -8.71
CA TRP A 33 -8.70 7.12 -7.81
C TRP A 33 -7.48 6.64 -8.58
N HIS A 34 -7.67 5.85 -9.64
CA HIS A 34 -6.57 5.38 -10.47
C HIS A 34 -5.79 6.56 -11.08
N LEU A 35 -6.50 7.55 -11.66
CA LEU A 35 -5.86 8.72 -12.28
C LEU A 35 -5.15 9.59 -11.25
N LEU A 36 -5.76 9.83 -10.08
CA LEU A 36 -5.17 10.64 -9.02
C LEU A 36 -3.89 10.00 -8.48
N CYS A 37 -3.95 8.72 -8.10
CA CYS A 37 -2.79 7.99 -7.57
C CYS A 37 -1.64 7.93 -8.59
N ASP A 38 -1.92 7.54 -9.83
CA ASP A 38 -0.92 7.45 -10.90
C ASP A 38 -0.29 8.82 -11.20
N THR A 39 -1.09 9.88 -11.26
CA THR A 39 -0.61 11.24 -11.54
C THR A 39 0.25 11.78 -10.41
N TYR A 40 -0.19 11.63 -9.16
CA TYR A 40 0.56 12.12 -8.00
C TYR A 40 1.87 11.34 -7.83
N ALA A 41 1.87 10.03 -8.04
CA ALA A 41 3.08 9.21 -8.00
C ALA A 41 4.10 9.63 -9.08
N LYS A 42 3.64 9.88 -10.31
CA LYS A 42 4.49 10.36 -11.42
C LYS A 42 5.06 11.76 -11.18
N ALA A 43 4.29 12.62 -10.53
CA ALA A 43 4.71 13.97 -10.16
C ALA A 43 5.51 14.02 -8.83
N ASP A 44 5.84 12.87 -8.24
CA ASP A 44 6.51 12.73 -6.93
C ASP A 44 5.79 13.43 -5.75
N LYS A 45 4.48 13.66 -5.89
CA LYS A 45 3.62 14.34 -4.90
C LYS A 45 3.08 13.39 -3.82
N TRP A 46 3.96 12.60 -3.22
CA TRP A 46 3.57 11.54 -2.31
C TRP A 46 2.91 12.04 -1.03
N SER A 47 3.36 13.16 -0.46
CA SER A 47 2.75 13.71 0.76
C SER A 47 1.29 14.14 0.52
N ALA A 48 1.01 14.75 -0.63
CA ALA A 48 -0.35 15.11 -1.01
C ALA A 48 -1.21 13.86 -1.31
N LEU A 49 -0.60 12.83 -1.88
CA LEU A 49 -1.27 11.54 -2.11
C LEU A 49 -1.65 10.86 -0.80
N GLU A 50 -0.72 10.81 0.15
CA GLU A 50 -0.93 10.23 1.49
C GLU A 50 -2.03 10.96 2.23
N GLU A 51 -1.98 12.29 2.29
CA GLU A 51 -3.02 13.11 2.91
C GLU A 51 -4.39 12.85 2.28
N TYR A 52 -4.44 12.79 0.94
CA TYR A 52 -5.68 12.50 0.23
C TYR A 52 -6.22 11.11 0.56
N ILE A 53 -5.37 10.09 0.57
CA ILE A 53 -5.77 8.71 0.92
C ILE A 53 -6.29 8.67 2.36
N GLU A 54 -5.58 9.26 3.32
CA GLU A 54 -5.96 9.23 4.74
C GLU A 54 -7.25 9.97 5.02
N LYS A 55 -7.48 11.11 4.34
CA LYS A 55 -8.70 11.90 4.52
C LYS A 55 -9.95 11.19 3.97
N ASN A 56 -9.80 10.39 2.92
CA ASN A 56 -10.93 9.82 2.19
C ASN A 56 -11.14 8.32 2.41
N THR A 57 -10.18 7.63 3.06
CA THR A 57 -10.22 6.17 3.20
C THR A 57 -9.79 5.73 4.58
N SER A 58 -10.10 4.48 4.92
CA SER A 58 -9.65 3.85 6.16
C SER A 58 -9.34 2.38 5.91
N LYS A 59 -8.91 1.65 6.94
CA LYS A 59 -8.81 0.18 6.81
C LYS A 59 -10.19 -0.43 6.48
N ARG A 60 -11.25 -0.03 7.18
CA ARG A 60 -12.62 -0.56 6.96
C ARG A 60 -13.28 -0.08 5.67
N ASN A 61 -12.83 1.06 5.13
CA ASN A 61 -13.32 1.62 3.88
C ASN A 61 -12.12 1.95 2.98
N PRO A 62 -11.52 0.94 2.32
CA PRO A 62 -10.36 1.14 1.47
C PRO A 62 -10.72 1.98 0.23
N PRO A 63 -9.72 2.54 -0.48
CA PRO A 63 -9.94 3.12 -1.78
C PRO A 63 -10.69 2.14 -2.71
N PRO A 64 -11.55 2.59 -3.64
CA PRO A 64 -12.20 1.74 -4.64
C PRO A 64 -11.26 0.89 -5.51
N ILE A 65 -9.99 1.29 -5.59
CA ILE A 65 -8.90 0.58 -6.27
C ILE A 65 -8.14 -0.40 -5.35
N GLY A 66 -8.46 -0.44 -4.06
CA GLY A 66 -7.73 -1.18 -3.03
C GLY A 66 -6.38 -0.56 -2.67
N TYR A 67 -5.73 -1.12 -1.65
CA TYR A 67 -4.37 -0.71 -1.28
C TYR A 67 -3.29 -1.35 -2.16
N LEU A 68 -3.59 -2.46 -2.85
CA LEU A 68 -2.63 -3.16 -3.71
C LEU A 68 -2.08 -2.29 -4.82
N PHE A 69 -2.95 -1.59 -5.54
CA PHE A 69 -2.52 -0.66 -6.59
C PHE A 69 -1.57 0.42 -6.04
N ILE A 70 -1.83 0.91 -4.82
CA ILE A 70 -0.99 1.91 -4.18
C ILE A 70 0.36 1.31 -3.77
N ILE A 71 0.38 0.08 -3.27
CA ILE A 71 1.61 -0.66 -2.94
C ILE A 71 2.44 -0.86 -4.20
N GLU A 72 1.84 -1.31 -5.30
CA GLU A 72 2.50 -1.48 -6.60
C GLU A 72 3.13 -0.18 -7.09
N LEU A 73 2.40 0.93 -7.04
CA LEU A 73 2.93 2.26 -7.37
C LEU A 73 4.11 2.64 -6.47
N CYS A 74 4.01 2.42 -5.15
CA CYS A 74 5.10 2.71 -4.23
C CYS A 74 6.35 1.91 -4.61
N VAL A 75 6.20 0.62 -4.94
CA VAL A 75 7.33 -0.25 -5.34
C VAL A 75 7.93 0.22 -6.67
N GLN A 76 7.10 0.52 -7.67
CA GLN A 76 7.54 1.03 -8.98
C GLN A 76 8.36 2.32 -8.85
N HIS A 77 7.96 3.21 -7.93
CA HIS A 77 8.65 4.48 -7.67
C HIS A 77 9.68 4.41 -6.54
N ARG A 78 10.06 3.20 -6.08
CA ARG A 78 11.08 2.96 -5.03
C ARG A 78 10.76 3.63 -3.68
N GLN A 79 9.48 3.82 -3.37
CA GLN A 79 8.96 4.36 -2.12
C GLN A 79 8.72 3.24 -1.11
N THR A 80 9.76 2.52 -0.72
CA THR A 80 9.64 1.30 0.12
C THR A 80 9.00 1.56 1.49
N ASP A 81 9.31 2.69 2.14
CA ASP A 81 8.71 3.04 3.44
C ASP A 81 7.19 3.25 3.35
N ARG A 82 6.73 3.84 2.24
CA ARG A 82 5.32 4.04 1.95
C ARG A 82 4.62 2.74 1.60
N ALA A 83 5.28 1.90 0.80
CA ALA A 83 4.79 0.56 0.49
C ALA A 83 4.56 -0.22 1.79
N LYS A 84 5.53 -0.21 2.71
CA LYS A 84 5.42 -0.83 4.05
C LYS A 84 4.21 -0.33 4.83
N TYR A 85 3.95 0.98 4.83
CA TYR A 85 2.77 1.55 5.46
C TYR A 85 1.46 1.00 4.88
N TYR A 86 1.32 0.98 3.55
CA TYR A 86 0.10 0.48 2.90
C TYR A 86 -0.08 -1.03 3.01
N ILE A 87 1.00 -1.83 3.00
CA ILE A 87 0.94 -3.28 3.26
C ILE A 87 0.32 -3.52 4.65
N SER A 88 0.68 -2.73 5.67
CA SER A 88 0.10 -2.85 7.02
C SER A 88 -1.42 -2.59 7.08
N LYS A 89 -2.00 -1.99 6.04
CA LYS A 89 -3.44 -1.72 5.90
C LYS A 89 -4.21 -2.84 5.19
N LEU A 90 -3.54 -3.82 4.58
CA LEU A 90 -4.18 -5.00 4.03
C LEU A 90 -4.93 -5.76 5.14
N HIS A 91 -5.93 -6.56 4.76
CA HIS A 91 -6.69 -7.36 5.73
C HIS A 91 -6.17 -8.79 5.76
N ASP A 92 -5.89 -9.34 4.58
CA ASP A 92 -5.38 -10.69 4.43
C ASP A 92 -3.91 -10.79 4.88
N LEU A 93 -3.64 -11.72 5.81
CA LEU A 93 -2.30 -11.93 6.33
C LEU A 93 -1.37 -12.53 5.27
N HIS A 94 -1.87 -13.45 4.45
CA HIS A 94 -1.06 -14.12 3.43
C HIS A 94 -0.54 -13.09 2.41
N GLU A 95 -1.42 -12.21 1.93
CA GLU A 95 -1.07 -11.12 1.02
C GLU A 95 -0.07 -10.14 1.63
N LYS A 96 -0.22 -9.80 2.92
CA LYS A 96 0.79 -9.00 3.63
C LYS A 96 2.16 -9.65 3.62
N LEU A 97 2.21 -10.93 3.96
CA LEU A 97 3.46 -11.67 4.08
C LEU A 97 4.13 -11.83 2.73
N GLU A 98 3.36 -12.08 1.67
CA GLU A 98 3.86 -12.13 0.30
C GLU A 98 4.56 -10.81 -0.08
N TRP A 99 3.91 -9.67 0.14
CA TRP A 99 4.50 -8.36 -0.13
C TRP A 99 5.71 -8.05 0.76
N PHE A 100 5.64 -8.31 2.07
CA PHE A 100 6.79 -8.07 2.95
C PHE A 100 8.00 -8.94 2.56
N CYS A 101 7.77 -10.21 2.22
CA CYS A 101 8.85 -11.10 1.78
C CYS A 101 9.43 -10.69 0.42
N GLN A 102 8.58 -10.31 -0.53
CA GLN A 102 9.00 -9.80 -1.85
C GLN A 102 9.89 -8.55 -1.71
N LEU A 103 9.55 -7.66 -0.77
CA LEU A 103 10.33 -6.46 -0.47
C LEU A 103 11.49 -6.69 0.50
N LYS A 104 11.71 -7.95 0.94
CA LYS A 104 12.73 -8.35 1.92
C LYS A 104 12.60 -7.61 3.27
N LEU A 105 11.38 -7.19 3.60
CA LEU A 105 10.98 -6.57 4.87
C LEU A 105 10.70 -7.66 5.91
N TRP A 106 11.74 -8.42 6.26
CA TRP A 106 11.60 -9.64 7.06
C TRP A 106 11.14 -9.37 8.49
N ASN A 107 11.55 -8.26 9.09
CA ASN A 107 11.14 -7.93 10.46
C ASN A 107 9.62 -7.69 10.53
N GLU A 108 9.09 -6.97 9.55
CA GLU A 108 7.68 -6.67 9.40
C GLU A 108 6.86 -7.93 9.10
N ALA A 109 7.39 -8.83 8.26
CA ALA A 109 6.77 -10.13 8.01
C ALA A 109 6.67 -10.96 9.31
N VAL A 110 7.75 -11.01 10.09
CA VAL A 110 7.77 -11.73 11.37
C VAL A 110 6.80 -11.11 12.37
N ASP A 111 6.78 -9.79 12.50
CA ASP A 111 5.89 -9.09 13.42
C ASP A 111 4.41 -9.30 13.05
N ALA A 112 4.10 -9.27 11.75
CA ALA A 112 2.74 -9.55 11.25
C ALA A 112 2.31 -11.00 11.51
N ALA A 113 3.18 -11.98 11.22
CA ALA A 113 2.89 -13.40 11.46
C ALA A 113 2.72 -13.71 12.96
N TYR A 114 3.57 -13.12 13.80
CA TYR A 114 3.50 -13.30 15.25
C TYR A 114 2.23 -12.68 15.86
N ALA A 115 1.83 -11.49 15.41
CA ALA A 115 0.61 -10.82 15.89
C ALA A 115 -0.65 -11.67 15.68
N GLU A 116 -0.71 -12.41 14.57
CA GLU A 116 -1.82 -13.33 14.24
C GLU A 116 -1.59 -14.76 14.74
N LYS A 117 -0.52 -15.00 15.52
CA LYS A 117 -0.11 -16.33 16.03
C LYS A 117 0.03 -17.39 14.93
N ALA A 118 0.42 -16.98 13.73
CA ALA A 118 0.56 -17.85 12.57
C ALA A 118 1.91 -18.58 12.59
N VAL A 119 1.98 -19.71 13.29
CA VAL A 119 3.20 -20.53 13.42
C VAL A 119 3.71 -21.00 12.05
N ASP A 120 2.83 -21.44 11.16
CA ASP A 120 3.19 -21.91 9.82
C ASP A 120 3.83 -20.80 8.97
N ALA A 121 3.35 -19.57 9.12
CA ALA A 121 3.91 -18.40 8.46
C ALA A 121 5.31 -18.08 9.00
N LEU A 122 5.52 -18.12 10.32
CA LEU A 122 6.83 -17.93 10.94
C LEU A 122 7.84 -18.98 10.45
N GLN A 123 7.44 -20.25 10.36
CA GLN A 123 8.28 -21.32 9.81
C GLN A 123 8.60 -21.11 8.32
N THR A 124 7.63 -20.62 7.54
CA THR A 124 7.84 -20.32 6.11
C THR A 124 8.87 -19.20 5.94
N ILE A 125 8.75 -18.14 6.74
CA ILE A 125 9.73 -17.04 6.76
C ILE A 125 11.11 -17.56 7.20
N GLN A 126 11.17 -18.45 8.20
CA GLN A 126 12.42 -19.05 8.67
C GLN A 126 13.15 -19.83 7.56
N ARG A 127 12.40 -20.55 6.71
CA ARG A 127 12.97 -21.33 5.58
C ARG A 127 13.47 -20.46 4.43
N THR A 128 12.92 -19.26 4.26
CA THR A 128 13.22 -18.36 3.14
C THR A 128 14.20 -17.25 3.50
N CYS A 129 14.16 -16.76 4.74
CA CYS A 129 15.07 -15.74 5.25
C CYS A 129 16.48 -16.30 5.48
N LYS A 130 17.51 -15.53 5.07
CA LYS A 130 18.92 -15.88 5.30
C LYS A 130 19.57 -15.02 6.39
N ASP A 131 18.84 -14.03 6.92
CA ASP A 131 19.34 -13.11 7.94
C ASP A 131 19.32 -13.78 9.31
N GLN A 132 20.50 -13.99 9.88
CA GLN A 132 20.70 -14.65 11.16
C GLN A 132 20.05 -13.90 12.33
N ALA A 133 19.96 -12.57 12.28
CA ALA A 133 19.30 -11.80 13.34
C ALA A 133 17.79 -12.03 13.33
N VAL A 134 17.19 -12.08 12.14
CA VAL A 134 15.76 -12.36 11.98
C VAL A 134 15.45 -13.80 12.37
N LEU A 135 16.28 -14.77 11.98
CA LEU A 135 16.08 -16.18 12.35
C LEU A 135 16.07 -16.37 13.87
N ARG A 136 17.03 -15.76 14.59
CA ARG A 136 17.05 -15.77 16.07
C ARG A 136 15.80 -15.13 16.67
N LYS A 137 15.30 -14.04 16.07
CA LYS A 137 14.05 -13.40 16.52
C LYS A 137 12.87 -14.36 16.35
N ILE A 138 12.78 -15.07 15.23
CA ILE A 138 11.71 -16.05 14.99
C ILE A 138 11.75 -17.17 16.03
N GLU A 139 12.93 -17.73 16.31
CA GLU A 139 13.10 -18.79 17.33
C GLU A 139 12.60 -18.33 18.70
N GLN A 140 13.02 -17.14 19.15
CA GLN A 140 12.58 -16.57 20.43
C GLN A 140 11.07 -16.29 20.49
N LEU A 141 10.45 -16.00 19.36
CA LEU A 141 9.01 -15.75 19.28
C LEU A 141 8.22 -17.06 19.28
N LEU A 142 8.72 -18.10 18.59
CA LEU A 142 8.12 -19.42 18.59
C LEU A 142 8.13 -20.09 19.98
N GLU A 143 9.16 -19.84 20.79
CA GLU A 143 9.21 -20.31 22.19
C GLU A 143 8.15 -19.66 23.10
N LYS A 144 7.61 -18.50 22.69
CA LYS A 144 6.65 -17.71 23.47
C LYS A 144 5.19 -17.91 23.06
N LEU A 145 4.94 -18.63 21.96
CA LEU A 145 3.60 -18.94 21.43
C LEU A 145 3.05 -20.23 22.04
#